data_AF-A0A1F4XGA0-F1
#
_entry.id   AF-A0A1F4XGA0-F1
#
_cell.length_a   1.000
_cell.length_b   1.000
_cell.length_c   1.000
_cell.angle_alpha   90.00
_cell.angle_beta   90.00
_cell.angle_gamma   90.00
#
_symmetry.space_group_name_H-M   'P 1'
#
loop_
_entity.id
_entity.type
_entity.pdbx_description
1 polymer ?
#
loop_
_entity_poly.entity_id
_entity_poly.type
_entity_poly.pdbx_seq_one_letter_code
_entity_poly.pdbx_strand_id
1 'polypeptide(L)' 'MQEDLLTSVKRAVAGMECEVLCLGPDSVAVMGDARFYGPSVIIKFHSGITAVREAEIATKITNDVEGISRVLAQVLP' A
#
# COMPACT_ATOMS: atom_id res chain seq x y z
N MET A 1 15.44 7.83 1.24
CA MET A 1 15.06 6.50 0.69
C MET A 1 13.72 6.00 1.23
N GLN A 2 13.53 5.80 2.55
CA GLN A 2 12.22 5.41 3.09
C GLN A 2 11.18 6.55 3.08
N GLU A 3 11.59 7.78 3.37
CA GLU A 3 10.71 8.97 3.26
C GLU A 3 10.21 9.21 1.83
N ASP A 4 11.05 8.93 0.83
CA ASP A 4 10.71 9.05 -0.58
C ASP A 4 9.62 8.04 -0.96
N LEU A 5 9.73 6.81 -0.47
CA LEU A 5 8.75 5.75 -0.75
C LEU A 5 7.39 6.04 -0.14
N LEU A 6 7.34 6.44 1.13
CA LEU A 6 6.09 6.81 1.79
C LEU A 6 5.42 8.01 1.10
N THR A 7 6.22 8.98 0.65
CA THR A 7 5.75 10.12 -0.13
C THR A 7 5.17 9.69 -1.47
N SER A 8 5.81 8.74 -2.17
CA SER A 8 5.30 8.18 -3.42
C SER A 8 3.97 7.46 -3.21
N VAL A 9 3.81 6.67 -2.13
CA VAL A 9 2.52 6.05 -1.82
C VAL A 9 1.45 7.09 -1.54
N LYS A 10 1.75 8.10 -0.72
CA LYS A 10 0.81 9.21 -0.44
C LYS A 10 0.37 9.94 -1.71
N ARG A 11 1.26 10.10 -2.69
CA ARG A 11 0.91 10.66 -4.01
C ARG A 11 0.04 9.72 -4.84
N ALA A 12 0.35 8.43 -4.85
CA ALA A 12 -0.39 7.43 -5.63
C ALA A 12 -1.87 7.33 -5.23
N VAL A 13 -2.18 7.56 -3.95
CA VAL A 13 -3.55 7.51 -3.42
C VAL A 13 -4.15 8.87 -3.06
N ALA A 14 -3.53 9.97 -3.49
CA ALA A 14 -4.03 11.30 -3.23
C ALA A 14 -5.46 11.47 -3.78
N GLY A 15 -6.40 11.84 -2.90
CA GLY A 15 -7.82 12.00 -3.25
C GLY A 15 -8.63 10.70 -3.29
N MET A 16 -8.06 9.57 -2.88
CA MET A 16 -8.79 8.30 -2.72
C MET A 16 -9.35 8.15 -1.30
N GLU A 17 -10.23 7.17 -1.10
CA GLU A 17 -10.93 6.90 0.15
C GLU A 17 -10.07 6.17 1.21
N CYS A 18 -8.81 6.58 1.36
CA CYS A 18 -7.87 6.01 2.33
C CYS A 18 -6.84 7.02 2.86
N GLU A 19 -6.30 6.74 4.04
CA GLU A 19 -5.19 7.43 4.67
C GLU A 19 -3.96 6.50 4.72
N VAL A 20 -2.80 7.00 4.31
CA VAL A 20 -1.52 6.28 4.42
C VAL A 20 -0.86 6.61 5.75
N LEU A 21 -0.70 5.61 6.61
CA LEU A 21 -0.20 5.80 7.97
C LEU A 21 1.33 5.80 8.02
N CYS A 22 1.93 4.66 7.65
CA CYS A 22 3.37 4.45 7.69
C CYS A 22 3.80 3.25 6.84
N LEU A 23 5.10 3.07 6.70
CA LEU A 23 5.67 1.81 6.21
C LEU A 23 5.58 0.75 7.31
N GLY A 24 5.20 -0.45 6.92
CA GLY A 24 5.15 -1.64 7.76
C GLY A 24 6.41 -2.49 7.64
N PRO A 25 6.40 -3.72 8.18
CA PRO A 25 7.52 -4.64 8.08
C PRO A 25 7.77 -5.06 6.63
N ASP A 26 9.01 -5.47 6.35
CA ASP A 26 9.36 -6.08 5.08
C ASP A 26 8.59 -7.39 4.88
N SER A 27 8.20 -7.62 3.63
CA SER A 27 7.51 -8.83 3.21
C SER A 27 8.03 -9.30 1.85
N VAL A 28 7.79 -10.57 1.55
CA VAL A 28 8.17 -11.18 0.27
C VAL A 28 7.01 -11.04 -0.70
N ALA A 29 7.32 -10.51 -1.88
CA ALA A 29 6.44 -10.49 -3.05
C ALA A 29 7.10 -11.24 -4.21
N VAL A 30 6.31 -11.55 -5.23
CA VAL A 30 6.77 -12.16 -6.49
C VAL A 30 6.78 -11.08 -7.57
N MET A 31 7.91 -10.89 -8.23
CA MET A 31 8.06 -9.99 -9.37
C MET A 31 8.59 -10.79 -10.56
N GLY A 32 7.71 -11.13 -11.50
CA GLY A 32 8.02 -12.10 -12.56
C GLY A 32 8.38 -13.46 -11.95
N ASP A 33 9.55 -13.97 -12.28
CA ASP A 33 10.07 -15.24 -11.73
C ASP A 33 10.99 -15.05 -10.50
N ALA A 34 11.18 -13.81 -10.05
CA ALA A 34 12.04 -13.46 -8.94
C ALA A 34 11.25 -13.17 -7.66
N ARG A 35 11.92 -13.37 -6.52
CA ARG A 35 11.44 -12.90 -5.21
C ARG A 35 11.90 -11.46 -5.01
N PHE A 36 10.96 -10.60 -4.63
CA PHE A 36 11.22 -9.24 -4.18
C PHE A 36 11.01 -9.14 -2.67
N TYR A 37 11.96 -8.53 -1.97
CA TYR A 37 11.87 -8.24 -0.54
C TYR A 37 11.79 -6.72 -0.38
N GLY A 38 10.68 -6.24 0.17
CA GLY A 38 10.49 -4.80 0.37
C GLY A 38 9.45 -4.51 1.43
N PRO A 39 9.32 -3.23 1.84
CA PRO A 39 8.41 -2.83 2.89
C PRO A 39 6.94 -3.04 2.51
N SER A 40 6.13 -3.31 3.52
CA SER A 40 4.68 -3.15 3.42
C SER A 40 4.31 -1.68 3.60
N VAL A 41 3.10 -1.28 3.22
CA VAL A 41 2.50 -0.01 3.65
C VAL A 41 1.23 -0.26 4.44
N ILE A 42 1.05 0.49 5.53
CA ILE A 42 -0.14 0.43 6.37
C ILE A 42 -1.06 1.58 5.98
N ILE A 43 -2.29 1.24 5.60
CA ILE A 43 -3.32 2.21 5.23
C ILE A 43 -4.57 2.02 6.09
N LYS A 44 -5.35 3.08 6.20
CA LYS A 44 -6.67 3.08 6.84
C LYS A 44 -7.71 3.49 5.81
N PHE A 45 -8.71 2.67 5.57
CA PHE A 45 -9.80 3.02 4.67
C PHE A 45 -10.86 3.89 5.36
N HIS A 46 -11.52 4.76 4.59
CA HIS A 46 -12.68 5.50 5.07
C HIS A 46 -13.89 4.59 5.26
N SER A 47 -14.81 4.98 6.14
CA SER A 47 -16.04 4.22 6.38
C SER A 47 -16.92 4.15 5.12
N GLY A 48 -17.57 3.01 4.92
CA GLY A 48 -18.50 2.81 3.80
C GLY A 48 -17.82 2.47 2.46
N ILE A 49 -16.50 2.30 2.43
CA ILE A 49 -15.81 1.76 1.27
C ILE A 49 -16.23 0.29 1.04
N THR A 50 -16.26 -0.15 -0.21
CA THR A 50 -16.53 -1.55 -0.55
C THR A 50 -15.22 -2.34 -0.60
N ALA A 51 -15.27 -3.65 -0.32
CA ALA A 51 -14.10 -4.52 -0.42
C ALA A 51 -13.48 -4.53 -1.83
N VAL A 52 -14.29 -4.33 -2.87
CA VAL A 52 -13.79 -4.17 -4.26
C VAL A 52 -12.96 -2.90 -4.38
N ARG A 53 -13.45 -1.79 -3.84
CA ARG A 53 -12.74 -0.51 -3.88
C ARG A 53 -11.46 -0.52 -3.03
N GLU A 54 -11.48 -1.22 -1.89
CA GLU A 54 -10.27 -1.47 -1.09
C GLU A 54 -9.21 -2.23 -1.91
N ALA A 55 -9.60 -3.28 -2.62
CA ALA A 55 -8.72 -4.07 -3.47
C ALA A 55 -8.16 -3.27 -4.65
N GLU A 56 -8.97 -2.40 -5.27
CA GLU A 56 -8.54 -1.48 -6.34
C GLU A 56 -7.45 -0.51 -5.84
N ILE A 57 -7.64 0.10 -4.67
CA ILE A 57 -6.66 1.00 -4.06
C ILE A 57 -5.37 0.23 -3.75
N ALA A 58 -5.48 -0.94 -3.12
CA ALA A 58 -4.31 -1.75 -2.78
C ALA A 58 -3.52 -2.16 -4.03
N THR A 59 -4.21 -2.58 -5.09
CA THR A 59 -3.61 -2.95 -6.38
C THR A 59 -2.92 -1.76 -7.04
N LYS A 60 -3.56 -0.57 -7.00
CA LYS A 60 -2.98 0.66 -7.53
C LYS A 60 -1.66 1.00 -6.82
N ILE A 61 -1.62 0.91 -5.49
CA ILE A 61 -0.40 1.18 -4.72
C ILE A 61 0.75 0.26 -5.18
N THR A 62 0.52 -1.05 -5.26
CA THR A 62 1.58 -2.01 -5.61
C THR A 62 2.03 -1.92 -7.07
N ASN A 63 1.17 -1.42 -7.96
CA ASN A 63 1.53 -1.23 -9.38
C ASN A 63 2.23 0.10 -9.64
N ASP A 64 1.80 1.18 -8.97
CA ASP A 64 2.28 2.53 -9.24
C ASP A 64 3.54 2.89 -8.42
N VAL A 65 3.78 2.18 -7.32
CA VAL A 65 4.91 2.46 -6.41
C VAL A 65 5.84 1.26 -6.35
N GLU A 66 6.84 1.27 -7.23
CA GLU A 66 7.96 0.34 -7.15
C GLU A 66 8.60 0.38 -5.76
N GLY A 67 8.78 -0.79 -5.16
CA GLY A 67 9.38 -0.92 -3.83
C GLY A 67 8.40 -1.33 -2.73
N ILE A 68 7.08 -1.25 -2.95
CA ILE A 68 6.09 -1.77 -1.99
C ILE A 68 5.80 -3.24 -2.29
N SER A 69 5.99 -4.09 -1.29
CA SER A 69 5.72 -5.53 -1.42
C SER A 69 4.28 -5.91 -1.04
N ARG A 70 3.64 -5.11 -0.19
CA ARG A 70 2.32 -5.43 0.38
C ARG A 70 1.59 -4.20 0.90
N VAL A 71 0.26 -4.25 0.87
CA VAL A 71 -0.62 -3.28 1.52
C VAL A 71 -1.31 -3.97 2.71
N LEU A 72 -1.26 -3.35 3.88
CA LEU A 72 -1.91 -3.83 5.11
C LEU A 72 -2.97 -2.82 5.52
N ALA A 73 -4.19 -3.30 5.76
CA ALA A 73 -5.29 -2.47 6.24
C ALA A 73 -5.28 -2.42 7.78
N GLN A 74 -5.32 -1.21 8.34
CA GLN A 74 -5.60 -1.02 9.76
C GLN A 74 -7.07 -1.40 10.01
N VAL A 75 -7.29 -2.49 10.72
CA VAL A 75 -8.61 -2.83 11.26
C VAL A 75 -8.71 -2.17 12.63
N LEU A 76 -9.59 -1.17 12.77
CA LEU A 76 -9.93 -0.66 14.10
C LEU A 76 -10.75 -1.74 14.83
N PRO A 77 -10.52 -1.96 16.14
CA PRO A 77 -11.48 -2.68 16.98
C PRO A 77 -12.81 -1.93 17.10
#